data_AF-A0A6G8CS86-F1
#
_entry.id   AF-A0A6G8CS86-F1
#
_cell.length_a   1.000
_cell.length_b   1.000
_cell.length_c   1.000
_cell.angle_alpha   90.00
_cell.angle_beta   90.00
_cell.angle_gamma   90.00
#
_symmetry.space_group_name_H-M   'P 1'
#
loop_
_entity.id
_entity.type
_entity.pdbx_description
1 polymer ?
#
loop_
_entity_poly.entity_id
_entity_poly.type
_entity_poly.pdbx_seq_one_letter_code
_entity_poly.pdbx_strand_id
1 'polypeptide(L)'
;MTTIHVLNAQQFTHQPSPPSQTVERVDFFRMNTLRVGNAVSLRSREPMRLRLLACSGQAWVTQTVSDNAQAEDLFLFAGQLLDVAPGQHLVLEPAGEQAVRYQWERRAAEVTNG
;
A
#
# COMPACT_ATOMS: atom_id res chain seq x y z
N MET A 1 -70.16 11.64 -0.06
CA MET A 1 -68.70 11.56 0.16
C MET A 1 -68.38 10.08 0.29
N THR A 2 -67.79 9.49 -0.75
CA THR A 2 -67.93 8.06 -1.03
C THR A 2 -66.58 7.35 -1.03
N THR A 3 -66.53 6.31 -0.20
CA THR A 3 -65.91 4.97 -0.32
C THR A 3 -64.83 4.66 -1.37
N ILE A 4 -63.85 3.90 -0.87
CA ILE A 4 -62.67 3.24 -1.44
C ILE A 4 -62.98 2.32 -2.64
N HIS A 5 -62.09 2.31 -3.63
CA HIS A 5 -61.91 1.18 -4.56
C HIS A 5 -60.44 0.74 -4.59
N VAL A 6 -60.22 -0.57 -4.43
CA VAL A 6 -58.94 -1.28 -4.54
C VAL A 6 -58.89 -2.01 -5.89
N LEU A 7 -57.74 -1.98 -6.59
CA LEU A 7 -57.25 -3.03 -7.50
C LEU A 7 -55.75 -2.78 -7.76
N ASN A 8 -54.85 -3.53 -7.13
CA ASN A 8 -54.26 -4.80 -7.59
C ASN A 8 -53.29 -4.65 -8.79
N ALA A 9 -52.00 -4.80 -8.52
CA ALA A 9 -51.04 -5.33 -9.49
C ALA A 9 -49.92 -6.05 -8.73
N GLN A 10 -50.01 -7.37 -8.73
CA GLN A 10 -48.89 -8.26 -8.49
C GLN A 10 -47.72 -7.90 -9.41
N GLN A 11 -46.50 -7.88 -8.88
CA GLN A 11 -45.30 -8.39 -9.54
C GLN A 11 -44.18 -8.48 -8.50
N PHE A 12 -44.19 -9.59 -7.75
CA PHE A 12 -42.97 -10.15 -7.18
C PHE A 12 -42.14 -10.66 -8.36
N THR A 13 -41.32 -9.79 -8.94
CA THR A 13 -40.16 -10.25 -9.70
C THR A 13 -39.01 -10.34 -8.71
N HIS A 14 -38.46 -11.55 -8.57
CA HIS A 14 -37.16 -11.79 -7.96
C HIS A 14 -36.14 -10.87 -8.64
N GLN A 15 -35.87 -9.71 -8.04
CA GLN A 15 -34.73 -8.90 -8.41
C GLN A 15 -33.54 -9.54 -7.69
N PRO A 16 -32.57 -10.15 -8.41
CA PRO A 16 -31.35 -10.59 -7.76
C PRO A 16 -30.71 -9.35 -7.13
N SER A 17 -30.45 -9.44 -5.83
CA SER A 17 -29.64 -8.44 -5.13
C SER A 17 -28.37 -8.20 -5.96
N PRO A 18 -27.94 -6.95 -6.20
CA PRO A 18 -26.63 -6.72 -6.77
C PRO A 18 -25.61 -7.47 -5.88
N PRO A 19 -24.57 -8.10 -6.47
CA PRO A 19 -23.55 -8.76 -5.66
C PRO A 19 -23.10 -7.76 -4.61
N SER A 20 -23.12 -8.19 -3.34
CA SER A 20 -22.58 -7.43 -2.22
C SER A 20 -21.27 -6.85 -2.69
N GLN A 21 -21.25 -5.54 -2.96
CA GLN A 21 -20.00 -4.85 -3.23
C GLN A 21 -19.27 -4.98 -1.91
N THR A 22 -18.37 -5.95 -1.83
CA THR A 22 -17.35 -5.99 -0.80
C THR A 22 -16.66 -4.66 -0.97
N VAL A 23 -17.06 -3.69 -0.16
CA VAL A 23 -16.33 -2.45 0.02
C VAL A 23 -15.03 -2.93 0.64
N GLU A 24 -14.07 -3.29 -0.21
CA GLU A 24 -12.70 -3.43 0.22
C GLU A 24 -12.39 -2.10 0.88
N ARG A 25 -12.26 -2.14 2.21
CA ARG A 25 -11.61 -1.05 2.92
C ARG A 25 -10.20 -1.03 2.39
N VAL A 26 -9.98 -0.24 1.35
CA VAL A 26 -8.64 0.15 0.93
C VAL A 26 -8.01 0.77 2.17
N ASP A 27 -6.98 0.13 2.70
CA ASP A 27 -6.31 0.58 3.90
C ASP A 27 -6.01 2.07 3.78
N PHE A 28 -6.39 2.84 4.82
CA PHE A 28 -6.09 4.27 4.89
C PHE A 28 -4.60 4.46 4.60
N PHE A 29 -4.29 5.30 3.61
CA PHE A 29 -2.94 5.61 3.14
C PHE A 29 -1.97 5.81 4.33
N ARG A 30 -1.18 4.79 4.67
CA ARG A 30 -0.20 4.83 5.77
C ARG A 30 1.06 5.53 5.27
N MET A 31 1.08 6.86 5.40
CA MET A 31 2.24 7.69 5.11
C MET A 31 3.09 7.88 6.36
N ASN A 32 4.39 7.63 6.22
CA ASN A 32 5.40 7.97 7.22
C ASN A 32 6.22 9.17 6.72
N THR A 33 6.74 9.97 7.65
CA THR A 33 7.68 11.06 7.34
C THR A 33 8.96 10.88 8.13
N LEU A 34 10.08 10.75 7.43
CA LEU A 34 11.43 10.69 7.97
C LEU A 34 12.09 12.06 7.82
N ARG A 35 12.37 12.73 8.94
CA ARG A 35 13.06 14.03 8.95
C ARG A 35 14.54 13.86 8.63
N VAL A 36 15.14 14.89 8.05
CA VAL A 36 16.58 14.99 7.78
C VAL A 36 17.37 14.74 9.07
N GLY A 37 18.48 14.01 8.96
CA GLY A 37 19.32 13.62 10.09
C GLY A 37 18.81 12.41 10.89
N ASN A 38 17.67 11.82 10.52
CA ASN A 38 17.18 10.57 11.10
C ASN A 38 17.30 9.42 10.09
N ALA A 39 17.43 8.21 10.63
CA ALA A 39 17.33 6.95 9.90
C ALA A 39 16.13 6.14 10.42
N VAL A 40 15.58 5.27 9.58
CA VAL A 40 14.62 4.26 10.01
C VAL A 40 15.04 2.87 9.54
N SER A 41 14.97 1.92 10.47
CA SER A 41 15.26 0.51 10.21
C SER A 41 13.95 -0.24 9.96
N LEU A 42 13.80 -0.82 8.77
CA LEU A 42 12.62 -1.59 8.34
C LEU A 42 13.01 -3.06 8.17
N ARG A 43 12.35 -3.96 8.91
CA ARG A 43 12.57 -5.41 8.81
C ARG A 43 11.37 -6.08 8.19
N SER A 44 11.61 -6.89 7.17
CA SER A 44 10.56 -7.61 6.46
C SER A 44 10.44 -9.05 6.96
N ARG A 45 9.26 -9.44 7.45
CA ARG A 45 8.94 -10.86 7.76
C ARG A 45 8.16 -11.56 6.65
N GLU A 46 7.65 -10.78 5.71
CA GLU A 46 6.83 -11.18 4.57
C GLU A 46 7.24 -10.32 3.35
N PRO A 47 6.74 -10.59 2.14
CA PRO A 47 7.04 -9.72 1.00
C PRO A 47 6.46 -8.32 1.21
N MET A 48 7.33 -7.31 1.19
CA MET A 48 6.95 -5.91 1.42
C MET A 48 7.42 -5.04 0.26
N ARG A 49 6.89 -3.81 0.20
CA ARG A 49 7.27 -2.77 -0.73
C ARG A 49 7.52 -1.47 0.02
N LEU A 50 8.68 -0.88 -0.22
CA LEU A 50 8.98 0.50 0.14
C LEU A 50 8.62 1.39 -1.05
N ARG A 51 7.85 2.46 -0.80
CA ARG A 51 7.51 3.45 -1.81
C ARG A 51 7.87 4.84 -1.32
N LEU A 52 8.68 5.58 -2.07
CA LEU A 52 8.84 7.02 -1.86
C LEU A 52 7.68 7.76 -2.54
N LEU A 53 7.07 8.71 -1.85
CA LEU A 53 5.96 9.48 -2.40
C LEU A 53 6.44 10.54 -3.40
N ALA A 54 5.61 10.89 -4.38
CA ALA A 54 6.00 11.77 -5.49
C ALA A 54 6.42 13.20 -5.04
N CYS A 55 5.88 13.68 -3.92
CA CYS A 55 6.27 14.96 -3.32
C CYS A 55 7.10 14.72 -2.04
N SER A 56 8.25 14.07 -2.19
CA SER A 56 9.18 13.69 -1.13
C SER A 56 10.61 14.09 -1.48
N GLY A 57 11.49 14.19 -0.48
CA GLY A 57 12.93 14.11 -0.72
C GLY A 57 13.37 12.74 -1.25
N GLN A 58 14.65 12.67 -1.62
CA GLN A 58 15.34 11.45 -2.07
C GLN A 58 15.94 10.71 -0.87
N ALA A 59 16.25 9.43 -1.05
CA ALA A 59 16.77 8.61 0.05
C ALA A 59 17.92 7.69 -0.37
N TRP A 60 18.85 7.51 0.56
CA TRP A 60 19.74 6.36 0.58
C TRP A 60 19.03 5.19 1.26
N VAL A 61 19.19 4.01 0.68
CA VAL A 61 18.69 2.75 1.24
C VAL A 61 19.85 1.77 1.31
N THR A 62 20.21 1.37 2.51
CA THR A 62 21.12 0.24 2.72
C THR A 62 20.29 -1.02 2.94
N GLN A 63 20.41 -1.99 2.05
CA GLN A 63 19.65 -3.23 2.05
C GLN A 63 20.54 -4.44 2.30
N THR A 64 20.12 -5.34 3.17
CA THR A 64 20.77 -6.66 3.28
C THR A 64 20.36 -7.55 2.13
N VAL A 65 21.34 -8.10 1.41
CA VAL A 65 21.15 -9.20 0.47
C VAL A 65 20.94 -10.48 1.30
N SER A 66 19.99 -11.32 0.89
CA SER A 66 19.65 -12.54 1.61
C SER A 66 20.86 -13.48 1.77
N ASP A 67 20.89 -14.20 2.88
CA ASP A 67 21.78 -15.35 3.20
C ASP A 67 23.28 -15.10 3.38
N ASN A 68 23.81 -13.90 3.13
CA ASN A 68 25.27 -13.65 3.20
C ASN A 68 25.70 -12.42 4.01
N ALA A 69 24.79 -11.76 4.74
CA ALA A 69 25.05 -10.54 5.52
C ALA A 69 25.71 -9.39 4.72
N GLN A 70 25.70 -9.48 3.39
CA GLN A 70 26.20 -8.44 2.51
C GLN A 70 25.16 -7.35 2.42
N ALA A 71 25.59 -6.09 2.51
CA ALA A 71 24.73 -4.94 2.31
C ALA A 71 25.01 -4.31 0.95
N GLU A 72 23.95 -3.81 0.30
CA GLU A 72 24.03 -2.97 -0.88
C GLU A 72 23.40 -1.61 -0.60
N ASP A 73 23.96 -0.57 -1.21
CA ASP A 73 23.44 0.80 -1.11
C ASP A 73 22.70 1.16 -2.40
N LEU A 74 21.46 1.61 -2.26
CA LEU A 74 20.59 2.03 -3.34
C LEU A 74 20.20 3.49 -3.14
N PHE A 75 20.05 4.22 -4.25
CA PHE A 75 19.54 5.57 -4.25
C PHE A 75 18.12 5.59 -4.83
N LEU A 76 17.15 6.07 -4.05
CA LEU A 76 15.75 6.19 -4.47
C LEU A 76 15.32 7.65 -4.62
N PHE A 77 14.75 7.95 -5.77
CA PHE A 77 14.07 9.20 -6.08
C PHE A 77 12.59 9.16 -5.67
N ALA A 78 12.00 10.34 -5.51
CA ALA A 78 10.58 10.48 -5.24
C ALA A 78 9.72 9.74 -6.28
N GLY A 79 8.71 9.01 -5.82
CA GLY A 79 7.83 8.20 -6.67
C GLY A 79 8.34 6.79 -6.99
N GLN A 80 9.62 6.49 -6.71
CA GLN A 80 10.17 5.15 -6.93
C GLN A 80 9.74 4.18 -5.81
N LEU A 81 9.85 2.90 -6.16
CA LEU A 81 9.54 1.78 -5.27
C LEU A 81 10.69 0.79 -5.23
N LEU A 82 10.76 0.03 -4.14
CA LEU A 82 11.69 -1.05 -3.91
C LEU A 82 10.92 -2.23 -3.32
N ASP A 83 10.93 -3.36 -4.03
CA ASP A 83 10.38 -4.62 -3.51
C ASP A 83 11.40 -5.26 -2.56
N VAL A 84 10.89 -5.80 -1.44
CA VAL A 84 11.72 -6.33 -0.35
C VAL A 84 11.24 -7.73 -0.01
N ALA A 85 12.15 -8.68 -0.14
CA ALA A 85 11.89 -10.09 0.14
C ALA A 85 11.76 -10.34 1.66
N PRO A 86 11.07 -11.43 2.07
CA PRO A 86 11.07 -11.87 3.45
C PRO A 86 12.49 -12.06 4.00
N GLY A 87 12.71 -11.70 5.26
CA GLY A 87 14.01 -11.83 5.92
C GLY A 87 14.98 -10.68 5.63
N GLN A 88 14.72 -9.84 4.63
CA GLN A 88 15.55 -8.67 4.35
C GLN A 88 15.32 -7.55 5.36
N HIS A 89 16.39 -6.78 5.58
CA HIS A 89 16.44 -5.60 6.41
C HIS A 89 16.91 -4.42 5.57
N LEU A 90 16.24 -3.28 5.76
CA LEU A 90 16.58 -2.00 5.15
C LEU A 90 16.87 -0.95 6.23
N VAL A 91 17.84 -0.08 5.97
CA VAL A 91 17.97 1.21 6.62
C VAL A 91 17.70 2.29 5.58
N LEU A 92 16.77 3.19 5.87
CA LEU A 92 16.38 4.31 5.00
C LEU A 92 16.83 5.62 5.65
N GLU A 93 17.49 6.47 4.86
CA GLU A 93 18.01 7.78 5.28
C GLU A 93 17.71 8.85 4.23
N PRO A 94 17.30 10.09 4.61
CA PRO A 94 17.20 11.19 3.67
C PRO A 94 18.57 11.53 3.06
N ALA A 95 18.63 11.60 1.74
CA ALA A 95 19.88 11.85 1.02
C ALA A 95 20.25 13.34 0.87
N GLY A 96 19.36 14.25 1.26
CA GLY A 96 19.56 15.69 1.16
C GLY A 96 18.79 16.45 2.24
N GLU A 97 18.49 17.72 1.98
CA GLU A 97 17.87 18.63 2.96
C GLU A 97 16.34 18.51 3.08
N GLN A 98 15.73 17.64 2.27
CA GLN A 98 14.29 17.43 2.27
C GLN A 98 13.92 16.17 3.06
N ALA A 99 12.84 16.26 3.84
CA ALA A 99 12.27 15.10 4.51
C ALA A 99 11.77 14.06 3.49
N VAL A 100 11.90 12.79 3.85
CA VAL A 100 11.46 11.66 3.03
C VAL A 100 10.07 11.22 3.50
N ARG A 101 9.10 11.21 2.60
CA ARG A 101 7.76 10.65 2.82
C ARG A 101 7.66 9.31 2.13
N TYR A 102 7.33 8.28 2.88
CA TYR A 102 7.35 6.92 2.38
C TYR A 102 6.19 6.08 2.90
N GLN A 103 5.93 4.99 2.19
CA GLN A 103 5.02 3.93 2.61
C GLN A 103 5.78 2.62 2.74
N TRP A 104 5.33 1.80 3.68
CA TRP A 104 5.83 0.46 3.90
C TRP A 104 4.63 -0.47 3.94
N GLU A 105 4.41 -1.19 2.85
CA GLU A 105 3.17 -1.93 2.61
C GLU A 105 3.45 -3.37 2.20
N ARG A 106 2.49 -4.27 2.46
CA ARG A 106 2.58 -5.65 2.00
C ARG A 106 2.49 -5.68 0.50
N ARG A 107 3.37 -6.47 -0.15
CA ARG A 107 3.24 -6.73 -1.58
C ARG A 107 2.05 -7.66 -1.77
N ALA A 108 0.96 -7.16 -2.37
CA ALA A 108 -0.13 -8.01 -2.80
C ALA A 108 0.41 -9.04 -3.80
N ALA A 109 -0.05 -10.29 -3.71
CA ALA A 109 0.24 -11.28 -4.74
C ALA A 109 -0.28 -10.76 -6.08
N GLU A 110 0.56 -10.79 -7.12
CA GLU A 110 0.10 -10.49 -8.47
C GLU A 110 -0.96 -11.53 -8.84
N VAL A 111 -2.21 -11.10 -9.01
CA VAL A 111 -3.27 -11.97 -9.52
C VAL A 111 -2.99 -12.14 -11.01
N THR A 112 -2.31 -13.23 -11.38
CA THR A 112 -2.18 -13.64 -12.78
C THR A 112 -3.53 -14.20 -13.22
N ASN A 113 -4.31 -13.43 -13.98
CA ASN A 113 -5.45 -13.98 -14.70
C ASN A 113 -4.90 -14.86 -15.83
N GLY A 114 -5.12 -16.17 -15.73
CA GLY A 114 -4.77 -17.16 -16.74
C GLY A 114 -5.71 -17.18 -17.94
#